data_AF-A0A8J4V2T9-F1
#
_entry.id   AF-A0A8J4V2T9-F1
#
_cell.length_a   1.000
_cell.length_b   1.000
_cell.length_c   1.000
_cell.angle_alpha   90.00
_cell.angle_beta   90.00
_cell.angle_gamma   90.00
#
_symmetry.space_group_name_H-M   'P 1'
#
loop_
_entity.id
_entity.type
_entity.pdbx_description
1 polymer ?
#
loop_
_entity_poly.entity_id
_entity_poly.type
_entity_poly.pdbx_seq_one_letter_code
_entity_poly.pdbx_strand_id
1 'polypeptide(L)'
;MHGPMVPDDIDYINDTPTIQEYKKLKRVMKIMTNFYVGGTSTKLEQAEFNEESVAKITENEEMIQAQLDSLKTFPIHPKRREYETELNEEKERLAFEKKKYVNKAAEFRSLYEWSGGIVKVTKWLEDGLDDYCVNHLKMDLGFEVTPRPQLSREEYSSFKQGLDEITYNLQESQDFFSASLDGRLRQYHTIEKNLILAQIETVTKFPEENPRRAQILFELEQDLEYVSKNMVEDPASMAKRKKMLEMHSDFFKVLRWYREKMKALGDEYGIVDPDKRSDEEKIKSAMSSQVDFMANLTPENTPELEELKKLNLEQH
;
A
#
# COMPACT_ATOMS: atom_id res chain seq x y z
N MET A 1 29.72 -13.42 -1.12
CA MET A 1 28.91 -14.66 -1.21
C MET A 1 27.58 -14.23 -1.78
N HIS A 2 27.33 -14.61 -3.03
CA HIS A 2 26.09 -14.27 -3.73
C HIS A 2 24.94 -14.97 -3.00
N GLY A 3 24.02 -14.19 -2.41
CA GLY A 3 22.73 -14.73 -2.06
C GLY A 3 22.09 -15.30 -3.33
N PRO A 4 21.39 -16.44 -3.27
CA PRO A 4 20.67 -16.93 -4.43
C PRO A 4 19.71 -15.82 -4.86
N MET A 5 19.88 -15.31 -6.08
CA MET A 5 18.81 -14.58 -6.74
C MET A 5 17.59 -15.49 -6.68
N VAL A 6 16.46 -14.96 -6.20
CA VAL A 6 15.18 -15.64 -6.28
C VAL A 6 15.06 -16.13 -7.73
N PRO A 7 14.88 -17.44 -7.98
CA PRO A 7 14.72 -17.95 -9.33
C PRO A 7 13.64 -17.14 -10.03
N ASP A 8 13.94 -16.70 -11.25
CA ASP A 8 12.99 -16.11 -12.20
C ASP A 8 11.92 -17.17 -12.59
N ASP A 9 11.19 -17.72 -11.62
CA ASP A 9 10.08 -18.67 -11.78
C ASP A 9 8.78 -17.95 -12.21
N ILE A 10 8.93 -16.85 -12.97
CA ILE A 10 7.83 -16.22 -13.68
C ILE A 10 7.88 -16.81 -15.08
N ASP A 11 7.06 -17.85 -15.31
CA ASP A 11 6.87 -18.51 -16.60
C ASP A 11 7.00 -17.50 -17.74
N TYR A 12 7.98 -17.71 -18.63
CA TYR A 12 8.04 -17.02 -19.90
C TYR A 12 6.65 -17.10 -20.56
N ILE A 13 6.19 -16.02 -21.18
CA ILE A 13 5.01 -16.10 -22.07
C ILE A 13 5.30 -17.30 -22.98
N ASN A 14 4.41 -18.30 -22.98
CA ASN A 14 4.58 -19.50 -23.79
C ASN A 14 5.13 -19.13 -25.17
N ASP A 15 6.08 -19.91 -25.69
CA ASP A 15 6.76 -19.70 -26.98
C ASP A 15 5.81 -19.56 -28.19
N THR A 16 4.49 -19.59 -27.99
CA THR A 16 3.47 -19.27 -29.00
C THR A 16 2.36 -18.41 -28.39
N PRO A 17 2.39 -17.07 -28.61
CA PRO A 17 1.38 -16.15 -28.10
C PRO A 17 -0.02 -16.42 -28.68
N THR A 18 -1.02 -16.62 -27.82
CA THR A 18 -2.40 -16.95 -28.22
C THR A 18 -3.38 -15.78 -28.06
N ILE A 19 -4.44 -15.73 -28.88
CA ILE A 19 -5.53 -14.75 -28.73
C ILE A 19 -6.16 -14.82 -27.32
N GLN A 20 -6.15 -16.00 -26.68
CA GLN A 20 -6.64 -16.17 -25.32
C GLN A 20 -5.73 -15.47 -24.29
N GLU A 21 -4.41 -15.59 -24.43
CA GLU A 21 -3.44 -14.86 -23.60
C GLU A 21 -3.55 -13.36 -23.80
N TYR A 22 -3.72 -12.89 -25.04
CA TYR A 22 -4.01 -11.46 -25.31
C TYR A 22 -5.25 -10.96 -24.55
N LYS A 23 -6.37 -11.70 -24.64
CA LYS A 23 -7.60 -11.35 -23.89
C LYS A 23 -7.39 -11.41 -22.37
N LYS A 24 -6.53 -12.31 -21.88
CA LYS A 24 -6.14 -12.38 -20.47
C LYS A 24 -5.37 -11.13 -20.07
N LEU A 25 -4.28 -10.80 -20.77
CA LEU A 25 -3.46 -9.62 -20.51
C LEU A 25 -4.27 -8.33 -20.58
N LYS A 26 -5.15 -8.17 -21.58
CA LYS A 26 -6.02 -6.98 -21.70
C LYS A 26 -6.95 -6.81 -20.49
N ARG A 27 -7.47 -7.91 -19.95
CA ARG A 27 -8.25 -7.87 -18.70
C ARG A 27 -7.38 -7.55 -17.50
N VAL A 28 -6.20 -8.16 -17.38
CA VAL A 28 -5.26 -7.91 -16.27
C VAL A 28 -4.84 -6.43 -16.24
N MET A 29 -4.41 -5.88 -17.39
CA MET A 29 -4.07 -4.46 -17.53
C MET A 29 -5.19 -3.56 -17.07
N LYS A 30 -6.42 -3.79 -17.55
CA LYS A 30 -7.59 -3.01 -17.17
C LYS A 30 -7.91 -3.09 -15.67
N ILE A 31 -7.79 -4.28 -15.07
CA ILE A 31 -8.00 -4.43 -13.63
C ILE A 31 -6.95 -3.67 -12.84
N MET A 32 -5.68 -3.76 -13.24
CA MET A 32 -4.58 -3.04 -12.58
C MET A 32 -4.74 -1.52 -12.73
N THR A 33 -5.05 -1.00 -13.91
CA THR A 33 -5.36 0.42 -14.10
C THR A 33 -6.50 0.86 -13.18
N ASN A 34 -7.60 0.10 -13.14
CA ASN A 34 -8.74 0.43 -12.29
C ASN A 34 -8.40 0.37 -10.79
N PHE A 35 -7.51 -0.53 -10.37
CA PHE A 35 -7.02 -0.59 -9.00
C PHE A 35 -6.30 0.72 -8.60
N TYR A 36 -5.36 1.19 -9.43
CA TYR A 36 -4.67 2.46 -9.16
C TYR A 36 -5.60 3.67 -9.27
N VAL A 37 -6.54 3.69 -10.23
CA VAL A 37 -7.56 4.74 -10.35
C VAL A 37 -8.44 4.81 -9.10
N GLY A 38 -8.96 3.67 -8.64
CA GLY A 38 -9.78 3.59 -7.43
C GLY A 38 -9.01 4.03 -6.19
N GLY A 39 -7.79 3.52 -6.01
CA GLY A 39 -6.92 3.91 -4.91
C GLY A 39 -6.50 5.39 -4.92
N THR A 40 -6.49 6.02 -6.09
CA THR A 40 -6.28 7.48 -6.25
C THR A 40 -7.52 8.25 -5.84
N SER A 41 -8.72 7.82 -6.29
CA SER A 41 -10.00 8.43 -5.89
C SER A 41 -10.19 8.43 -4.37
N THR A 42 -9.92 7.29 -3.71
CA THR A 42 -10.06 7.19 -2.24
C THR A 42 -9.14 8.16 -1.50
N LYS A 43 -7.94 8.43 -2.00
CA LYS A 43 -7.03 9.43 -1.39
C LYS A 43 -7.59 10.84 -1.51
N LEU A 44 -8.22 11.16 -2.65
CA LEU A 44 -8.90 12.45 -2.82
C LEU A 44 -10.07 12.59 -1.85
N GLU A 45 -10.93 11.59 -1.77
CA GLU A 45 -12.07 11.55 -0.84
C GLU A 45 -11.60 11.71 0.62
N GLN A 46 -10.48 11.07 0.99
CA GLN A 46 -9.87 11.24 2.31
C GLN A 46 -9.33 12.66 2.52
N ALA A 47 -8.67 13.27 1.53
CA ALA A 47 -8.22 14.65 1.63
C ALA A 47 -9.40 15.60 1.85
N GLU A 48 -10.46 15.48 1.04
CA GLU A 48 -11.67 16.30 1.11
C GLU A 48 -12.39 16.14 2.45
N PHE A 49 -12.52 14.92 2.96
CA PHE A 49 -13.08 14.66 4.30
C PHE A 49 -12.31 15.38 5.42
N ASN A 50 -10.97 15.37 5.34
CA ASN A 50 -10.14 16.08 6.33
C ASN A 50 -10.26 17.60 6.16
N GLU A 51 -10.32 18.11 4.92
CA GLU A 51 -10.56 19.54 4.62
C GLU A 51 -11.90 20.02 5.19
N GLU A 52 -12.98 19.26 4.99
CA GLU A 52 -14.30 19.54 5.60
C GLU A 52 -14.26 19.54 7.13
N SER A 53 -13.48 18.63 7.72
CA SER A 53 -13.31 18.57 9.17
C SER A 53 -12.57 19.81 9.70
N VAL A 54 -11.57 20.32 8.97
CA VAL A 54 -10.89 21.59 9.29
C VAL A 54 -11.86 22.76 9.24
N ALA A 55 -12.76 22.80 8.23
CA ALA A 55 -13.76 23.85 8.12
C ALA A 55 -14.71 23.85 9.34
N LYS A 56 -15.25 22.69 9.72
CA LYS A 56 -16.11 22.54 10.91
C LYS A 56 -15.41 22.96 12.20
N ILE A 57 -14.15 22.59 12.38
CA ILE A 57 -13.37 22.99 13.56
C ILE A 57 -13.14 24.50 13.57
N THR A 58 -12.91 25.12 12.41
CA THR A 58 -12.75 26.57 12.29
C THR A 58 -14.02 27.31 12.70
N GLU A 59 -15.20 26.87 12.26
CA GLU A 59 -16.48 27.42 12.69
C GLU A 59 -16.69 27.30 14.21
N ASN A 60 -16.31 26.15 14.80
CA ASN A 60 -16.38 25.95 16.26
C ASN A 60 -15.42 26.88 17.01
N GLU A 61 -14.20 27.09 16.51
CA GLU A 61 -13.25 28.06 17.10
C GLU A 61 -13.81 29.49 17.07
N GLU A 62 -14.45 29.88 15.97
CA GLU A 62 -15.13 31.19 15.83
C GLU A 62 -16.30 31.32 16.81
N MET A 63 -17.09 30.26 16.99
CA MET A 63 -18.18 30.22 17.97
C MET A 63 -17.65 30.38 19.40
N ILE A 64 -16.60 29.65 19.78
CA ILE A 64 -15.97 29.77 21.11
C ILE A 64 -15.42 31.17 21.31
N GLN A 65 -14.78 31.74 20.29
CA GLN A 65 -14.26 33.10 20.37
C GLN A 65 -15.38 34.12 20.59
N ALA A 66 -16.51 33.97 19.88
CA ALA A 66 -17.69 34.81 20.09
C ALA A 66 -18.29 34.67 21.50
N GLN A 67 -18.31 33.45 22.06
CA GLN A 67 -18.77 33.21 23.43
C GLN A 67 -17.83 33.85 24.46
N LEU A 68 -16.51 33.68 24.31
CA LEU A 68 -15.50 34.34 25.15
C LEU A 68 -15.63 35.87 25.09
N ASP A 69 -15.88 36.43 23.90
CA ASP A 69 -16.08 37.86 23.72
C ASP A 69 -17.38 38.35 24.37
N SER A 70 -18.45 37.56 24.31
CA SER A 70 -19.70 37.84 25.02
C SER A 70 -19.51 37.90 26.55
N LEU A 71 -18.74 36.97 27.12
CA LEU A 71 -18.45 36.92 28.56
C LEU A 71 -17.74 38.17 29.09
N LYS A 72 -16.97 38.88 28.24
CA LYS A 72 -16.29 40.14 28.61
C LYS A 72 -17.25 41.26 28.97
N THR A 73 -18.50 41.20 28.53
CA THR A 73 -19.53 42.20 28.83
C THR A 73 -20.07 42.10 30.27
N PHE A 74 -19.85 40.98 30.94
CA PHE A 74 -20.31 40.74 32.31
C PHE A 74 -19.22 41.10 33.34
N PRO A 75 -19.58 41.55 34.55
CA PRO A 75 -18.60 41.76 35.62
C PRO A 75 -17.89 40.46 36.02
N ILE A 76 -16.74 40.59 36.66
CA ILE A 76 -15.98 39.42 37.15
C ILE A 76 -16.83 38.66 38.18
N HIS A 77 -17.20 37.42 37.83
CA HIS A 77 -18.03 36.53 38.64
C HIS A 77 -17.44 35.11 38.61
N PRO A 78 -17.51 34.30 39.69
CA PRO A 78 -16.99 32.94 39.70
C PRO A 78 -17.48 32.09 38.51
N LYS A 79 -18.78 32.13 38.20
CA LYS A 79 -19.36 31.42 37.04
C LYS A 79 -18.79 31.87 35.69
N ARG A 80 -18.43 33.14 35.54
CA ARG A 80 -17.77 33.65 34.33
C ARG A 80 -16.39 33.00 34.18
N ARG A 81 -15.61 32.90 35.27
CA ARG A 81 -14.29 32.27 35.26
C ARG A 81 -14.37 30.77 34.93
N GLU A 82 -15.39 30.08 35.44
CA GLU A 82 -15.66 28.67 35.08
C GLU A 82 -15.87 28.55 33.57
N TYR A 83 -16.80 29.32 32.98
CA TYR A 83 -17.02 29.28 31.54
C TYR A 83 -15.79 29.71 30.72
N GLU A 84 -15.06 30.73 31.14
CA GLU A 84 -13.81 31.13 30.48
C GLU A 84 -12.77 29.99 30.53
N THR A 85 -12.70 29.24 31.62
CA THR A 85 -11.78 28.09 31.73
C THR A 85 -12.21 26.97 30.78
N GLU A 86 -13.47 26.55 30.85
CA GLU A 86 -14.03 25.49 29.99
C GLU A 86 -13.86 25.81 28.50
N LEU A 87 -14.16 27.07 28.09
CA LEU A 87 -14.04 27.50 26.70
C LEU A 87 -12.60 27.60 26.21
N ASN A 88 -11.65 27.98 27.09
CA ASN A 88 -10.23 27.99 26.71
C ASN A 88 -9.67 26.56 26.60
N GLU A 89 -10.04 25.66 27.50
CA GLU A 89 -9.67 24.24 27.41
C GLU A 89 -10.23 23.60 26.13
N GLU A 90 -11.49 23.89 25.79
CA GLU A 90 -12.10 23.42 24.55
C GLU A 90 -11.38 24.00 23.32
N LYS A 91 -11.03 25.29 23.34
CA LYS A 91 -10.26 25.94 22.26
C LYS A 91 -8.90 25.29 22.04
N GLU A 92 -8.19 24.93 23.12
CA GLU A 92 -6.91 24.22 23.04
C GLU A 92 -7.07 22.82 22.43
N ARG A 93 -8.12 22.08 22.84
CA ARG A 93 -8.46 20.78 22.25
C ARG A 93 -8.75 20.89 20.76
N LEU A 94 -9.57 21.85 20.35
CA LEU A 94 -9.90 22.08 18.95
C LEU A 94 -8.66 22.47 18.13
N ALA A 95 -7.75 23.27 18.68
CA ALA A 95 -6.51 23.63 17.99
C ALA A 95 -5.62 22.39 17.71
N PHE A 96 -5.55 21.46 18.67
CA PHE A 96 -4.84 20.19 18.48
C PHE A 96 -5.48 19.31 17.40
N GLU A 97 -6.81 19.17 17.44
CA GLU A 97 -7.57 18.42 16.44
C GLU A 97 -7.43 19.05 15.05
N LYS A 98 -7.56 20.38 14.94
CA LYS A 98 -7.40 21.12 13.70
C LYS A 98 -6.05 20.83 13.06
N LYS A 99 -4.97 20.88 13.85
CA LYS A 99 -3.61 20.56 13.37
C LYS A 99 -3.52 19.14 12.81
N LYS A 100 -4.13 18.16 13.48
CA LYS A 100 -4.18 16.76 13.01
C LYS A 100 -4.89 16.66 11.66
N TYR A 101 -6.06 17.28 11.50
CA TYR A 101 -6.81 17.25 10.25
C TYR A 101 -6.12 18.02 9.12
N VAL A 102 -5.51 19.17 9.40
CA VAL A 102 -4.71 19.92 8.41
C VAL A 102 -3.55 19.08 7.88
N ASN A 103 -2.81 18.43 8.78
CA ASN A 103 -1.68 17.57 8.37
C ASN A 103 -2.16 16.39 7.51
N LYS A 104 -3.25 15.73 7.91
CA LYS A 104 -3.82 14.61 7.14
C LYS A 104 -4.36 15.04 5.78
N ALA A 105 -5.03 16.19 5.70
CA ALA A 105 -5.51 16.73 4.43
C ALA A 105 -4.34 16.95 3.45
N ALA A 106 -3.27 17.60 3.91
CA ALA A 106 -2.08 17.83 3.10
C ALA A 106 -1.39 16.52 2.67
N GLU A 107 -1.26 15.57 3.59
CA GLU A 107 -0.69 14.24 3.31
C GLU A 107 -1.49 13.51 2.23
N PHE A 108 -2.82 13.39 2.38
CA PHE A 108 -3.65 12.71 1.40
C PHE A 108 -3.71 13.42 0.05
N ARG A 109 -3.65 14.76 0.03
CA ARG A 109 -3.58 15.53 -1.22
C ARG A 109 -2.28 15.27 -1.97
N SER A 110 -1.15 15.23 -1.26
CA SER A 110 0.15 14.88 -1.84
C SER A 110 0.14 13.45 -2.37
N LEU A 111 -0.42 12.49 -1.61
CA LEU A 111 -0.57 11.11 -2.06
C LEU A 111 -1.49 11.00 -3.29
N TYR A 112 -2.57 11.78 -3.37
CA TYR A 112 -3.45 11.86 -4.54
C TYR A 112 -2.69 12.33 -5.78
N GLU A 113 -1.93 13.42 -5.68
CA GLU A 113 -1.14 13.95 -6.80
C GLU A 113 -0.09 12.95 -7.28
N TRP A 114 0.65 12.34 -6.33
CA TRP A 114 1.64 11.31 -6.63
C TRP A 114 1.00 10.09 -7.31
N SER A 115 -0.10 9.56 -6.75
CA SER A 115 -0.80 8.41 -7.32
C SER A 115 -1.46 8.72 -8.68
N GLY A 116 -1.86 9.97 -8.93
CA GLY A 116 -2.29 10.44 -10.24
C GLY A 116 -1.19 10.31 -11.31
N GLY A 117 0.08 10.48 -10.93
CA GLY A 117 1.22 10.17 -11.80
C GLY A 117 1.29 8.69 -12.15
N ILE A 118 1.16 7.81 -11.15
CA ILE A 118 1.13 6.35 -11.35
C ILE A 118 -0.03 5.93 -12.27
N VAL A 119 -1.22 6.50 -12.09
CA VAL A 119 -2.38 6.25 -12.96
C VAL A 119 -2.10 6.60 -14.42
N LYS A 120 -1.38 7.69 -14.68
CA LYS A 120 -0.99 8.04 -16.06
C LYS A 120 -0.08 6.98 -16.65
N VAL A 121 0.88 6.47 -15.88
CA VAL A 121 1.80 5.40 -16.31
C VAL A 121 1.05 4.10 -16.55
N THR A 122 0.11 3.70 -15.68
CA THR A 122 -0.65 2.44 -15.87
C THR A 122 -1.60 2.52 -17.06
N LYS A 123 -2.28 3.66 -17.27
CA LYS A 123 -3.08 3.90 -18.49
C LYS A 123 -2.20 3.86 -19.72
N TRP A 124 -1.02 4.46 -19.64
CA TRP A 124 -0.05 4.36 -20.71
C TRP A 124 0.37 2.91 -20.93
N LEU A 125 0.61 2.07 -19.94
CA LEU A 125 0.86 0.65 -20.20
C LEU A 125 -0.34 -0.04 -20.87
N GLU A 126 -1.56 0.23 -20.41
CA GLU A 126 -2.79 -0.36 -20.95
C GLU A 126 -3.01 -0.02 -22.42
N ASP A 127 -2.92 1.27 -22.81
CA ASP A 127 -3.26 1.66 -24.20
C ASP A 127 -2.21 1.20 -25.23
N GLY A 128 -1.05 0.69 -24.81
CA GLY A 128 -0.04 0.15 -25.73
C GLY A 128 0.12 -1.36 -25.68
N LEU A 129 -0.71 -2.05 -24.90
CA LEU A 129 -0.72 -3.49 -24.91
C LEU A 129 -0.98 -4.04 -26.33
N ASP A 130 -1.83 -3.38 -27.11
CA ASP A 130 -2.12 -3.80 -28.48
C ASP A 130 -0.86 -3.67 -29.38
N ASP A 131 -0.05 -2.61 -29.22
CA ASP A 131 1.26 -2.43 -29.89
C ASP A 131 2.26 -3.52 -29.47
N TYR A 132 2.31 -3.81 -28.18
CA TYR A 132 3.13 -4.90 -27.65
C TYR A 132 2.79 -6.25 -28.29
N CYS A 133 1.50 -6.61 -28.31
CA CYS A 133 1.06 -7.90 -28.83
C CYS A 133 1.30 -8.04 -30.34
N VAL A 134 1.01 -7.00 -31.13
CA VAL A 134 1.20 -7.07 -32.60
C VAL A 134 2.66 -6.93 -33.00
N ASN A 135 3.37 -5.93 -32.50
CA ASN A 135 4.70 -5.58 -33.02
C ASN A 135 5.83 -6.36 -32.35
N HIS A 136 5.69 -6.78 -31.09
CA HIS A 136 6.71 -7.51 -30.36
C HIS A 136 6.44 -9.02 -30.32
N LEU A 137 5.24 -9.43 -29.90
CA LEU A 137 4.85 -10.84 -29.86
C LEU A 137 4.44 -11.41 -31.23
N LYS A 138 4.40 -10.56 -32.28
CA LYS A 138 4.04 -10.94 -33.66
C LYS A 138 2.67 -11.62 -33.75
N MET A 139 1.73 -11.19 -32.92
CA MET A 139 0.38 -11.73 -32.90
C MET A 139 -0.47 -11.18 -34.05
N ASP A 140 -1.19 -12.06 -34.74
CA ASP A 140 -2.27 -11.64 -35.63
C ASP A 140 -3.54 -11.38 -34.82
N LEU A 141 -3.83 -10.10 -34.55
CA LEU A 141 -5.03 -9.68 -33.86
C LEU A 141 -6.21 -9.39 -34.81
N GLY A 142 -6.00 -9.44 -36.13
CA GLY A 142 -7.05 -9.18 -37.13
C GLY A 142 -7.43 -7.70 -37.30
N PHE A 143 -6.63 -6.76 -36.79
CA PHE A 143 -6.79 -5.32 -36.99
C PHE A 143 -5.45 -4.59 -37.03
N GLU A 144 -5.42 -3.42 -37.65
CA GLU A 144 -4.23 -2.57 -37.72
C GLU A 144 -4.04 -1.82 -36.40
N VAL A 145 -2.85 -1.93 -35.81
CA VAL A 145 -2.49 -1.23 -34.57
C VAL A 145 -1.71 0.03 -34.92
N THR A 146 -2.23 1.19 -34.53
CA THR A 146 -1.51 2.46 -34.64
C THR A 146 -0.43 2.54 -33.57
N PRO A 147 0.85 2.70 -33.93
CA PRO A 147 1.92 2.90 -32.96
C PRO A 147 1.67 4.18 -32.16
N ARG A 148 1.92 4.13 -30.85
CA ARG A 148 1.75 5.34 -30.03
C ARG A 148 2.90 6.32 -30.24
N PRO A 149 2.64 7.63 -30.04
CA PRO A 149 3.69 8.63 -30.03
C PRO A 149 4.75 8.25 -29.00
N GLN A 150 6.01 8.40 -29.39
CA GLN A 150 7.15 8.25 -28.49
C GLN A 150 7.04 9.30 -27.37
N LEU A 151 7.34 8.91 -26.13
CA LEU A 151 7.32 9.83 -24.99
C LEU A 151 8.32 10.97 -25.23
N SER A 152 8.01 12.19 -24.80
CA SER A 152 9.02 13.26 -24.78
C SER A 152 10.12 12.97 -23.75
N ARG A 153 11.23 13.72 -23.82
CA ARG A 153 12.35 13.60 -22.85
C ARG A 153 11.91 13.94 -21.42
N GLU A 154 10.99 14.89 -21.30
CA GLU A 154 10.41 15.31 -20.03
C GLU A 154 9.49 14.22 -19.47
N GLU A 155 8.63 13.63 -20.32
CA GLU A 155 7.76 12.52 -19.92
C GLU A 155 8.54 11.26 -19.57
N TYR A 156 9.63 10.98 -20.31
CA TYR A 156 10.49 9.83 -20.12
C TYR A 156 10.87 9.60 -18.66
N SER A 157 11.41 10.64 -18.02
CA SER A 157 11.93 10.52 -16.64
C SER A 157 10.80 10.20 -15.66
N SER A 158 9.65 10.88 -15.81
CA SER A 158 8.49 10.66 -14.94
C SER A 158 7.84 9.28 -15.14
N PHE A 159 7.79 8.79 -16.39
CA PHE A 159 7.21 7.48 -16.70
C PHE A 159 8.15 6.36 -16.27
N LYS A 160 9.47 6.53 -16.45
CA LYS A 160 10.47 5.57 -15.96
C LYS A 160 10.37 5.41 -14.44
N GLN A 161 10.37 6.52 -13.72
CA GLN A 161 10.20 6.48 -12.26
C GLN A 161 8.87 5.80 -11.89
N GLY A 162 7.76 6.15 -12.54
CA GLY A 162 6.48 5.50 -12.27
C GLY A 162 6.46 3.99 -12.56
N LEU A 163 7.18 3.51 -13.58
CA LEU A 163 7.32 2.08 -13.85
C LEU A 163 8.11 1.36 -12.77
N ASP A 164 9.20 1.98 -12.29
CA ASP A 164 10.00 1.42 -11.20
C ASP A 164 9.17 1.35 -9.91
N GLU A 165 8.39 2.39 -9.60
CA GLU A 165 7.46 2.41 -8.46
C GLU A 165 6.35 1.35 -8.58
N ILE A 166 5.74 1.20 -9.76
CA ILE A 166 4.72 0.17 -9.99
C ILE A 166 5.33 -1.22 -9.79
N THR A 167 6.51 -1.46 -10.36
CA THR A 167 7.23 -2.74 -10.23
C THR A 167 7.50 -3.04 -8.75
N TYR A 168 7.98 -2.04 -8.01
CA TYR A 168 8.28 -2.16 -6.59
C TYR A 168 7.04 -2.52 -5.76
N ASN A 169 5.97 -1.74 -5.89
CA ASN A 169 4.73 -1.96 -5.15
C ASN A 169 4.12 -3.35 -5.42
N LEU A 170 4.25 -3.84 -6.65
CA LEU A 170 3.76 -5.16 -7.02
C LEU A 170 4.64 -6.28 -6.46
N GLN A 171 5.94 -6.05 -6.31
CA GLN A 171 6.86 -7.03 -5.73
C GLN A 171 6.53 -7.23 -4.25
N GLU A 172 6.38 -6.13 -3.50
CA GLU A 172 5.93 -6.19 -2.10
C GLU A 172 4.57 -6.88 -1.97
N SER A 173 3.64 -6.58 -2.88
CA SER A 173 2.33 -7.22 -2.89
C SER A 173 2.43 -8.72 -3.19
N GLN A 174 3.32 -9.12 -4.10
CA GLN A 174 3.56 -10.53 -4.43
C GLN A 174 4.14 -11.29 -3.23
N ASP A 175 5.07 -10.68 -2.50
CA ASP A 175 5.63 -11.27 -1.28
C ASP A 175 4.57 -11.47 -0.21
N PHE A 176 3.72 -10.45 0.01
CA PHE A 176 2.58 -10.55 0.93
C PHE A 176 1.61 -11.67 0.53
N PHE A 177 1.19 -11.73 -0.74
CA PHE A 177 0.25 -12.76 -1.18
C PHE A 177 0.87 -14.16 -1.13
N SER A 178 2.15 -14.29 -1.49
CA SER A 178 2.89 -15.56 -1.41
C SER A 178 2.98 -16.04 0.04
N ALA A 179 3.41 -15.15 0.94
CA ALA A 179 3.52 -15.42 2.37
C ALA A 179 2.17 -15.73 3.02
N SER A 180 1.09 -15.14 2.50
CA SER A 180 -0.26 -15.49 2.95
C SER A 180 -0.70 -16.87 2.48
N LEU A 181 -0.27 -17.34 1.31
CA LEU A 181 -0.68 -18.64 0.77
C LEU A 181 0.16 -19.79 1.33
N ASP A 182 1.42 -19.54 1.65
CA ASP A 182 2.34 -20.57 2.18
C ASP A 182 2.37 -20.67 3.72
N GLY A 183 1.60 -19.82 4.42
CA GLY A 183 1.44 -19.86 5.87
C GLY A 183 2.42 -18.99 6.66
N ARG A 184 3.38 -18.31 6.02
CA ARG A 184 4.30 -17.36 6.70
C ARG A 184 3.55 -16.23 7.41
N LEU A 185 2.49 -15.69 6.80
CA LEU A 185 1.67 -14.66 7.42
C LEU A 185 0.99 -15.17 8.71
N ARG A 186 0.55 -16.44 8.69
CA ARG A 186 -0.04 -17.09 9.87
C ARG A 186 0.98 -17.34 10.96
N GLN A 187 2.21 -17.72 10.60
CA GLN A 187 3.31 -17.83 11.55
C GLN A 187 3.64 -16.48 12.20
N TYR A 188 3.72 -15.40 11.42
CA TYR A 188 3.92 -14.04 11.93
C TYR A 188 2.88 -13.69 13.00
N HIS A 189 1.59 -13.82 12.67
CA HIS A 189 0.51 -13.53 13.63
C HIS A 189 0.48 -14.48 14.83
N THR A 190 0.95 -15.72 14.68
CA THR A 190 1.10 -16.66 15.81
C THR A 190 2.16 -16.17 16.79
N ILE A 191 3.31 -15.72 16.29
CA ILE A 191 4.38 -15.16 17.12
C ILE A 191 3.90 -13.88 17.80
N GLU A 192 3.27 -12.98 17.05
CA GLU A 192 2.70 -11.73 17.54
C GLU A 192 1.68 -11.97 18.66
N LYS A 193 0.75 -12.91 18.46
CA LYS A 193 -0.21 -13.35 19.49
C LYS A 193 0.49 -13.85 20.76
N ASN A 194 1.53 -14.68 20.61
CA ASN A 194 2.26 -15.23 21.75
C ASN A 194 3.00 -14.14 22.53
N LEU A 195 3.56 -13.14 21.85
CA LEU A 195 4.18 -11.97 22.49
C LEU A 195 3.16 -11.18 23.30
N ILE A 196 2.00 -10.88 22.72
CA ILE A 196 0.93 -10.12 23.40
C ILE A 196 0.45 -10.89 24.63
N LEU A 197 0.18 -12.20 24.51
CA LEU A 197 -0.24 -13.03 25.63
C LEU A 197 0.80 -13.05 26.77
N ALA A 198 2.09 -13.15 26.43
CA ALA A 198 3.17 -13.09 27.42
C ALA A 198 3.25 -11.72 28.12
N GLN A 199 3.01 -10.61 27.40
CA GLN A 199 2.94 -9.28 27.98
C GLN A 199 1.74 -9.14 28.93
N ILE A 200 0.55 -9.61 28.53
CA ILE A 200 -0.64 -9.64 29.40
C ILE A 200 -0.36 -10.43 30.68
N GLU A 201 0.24 -11.63 30.56
CA GLU A 201 0.61 -12.45 31.73
C GLU A 201 1.62 -11.73 32.65
N THR A 202 2.53 -10.94 32.08
CA THR A 202 3.51 -10.17 32.85
C THR A 202 2.85 -8.99 33.57
N VAL A 203 1.96 -8.27 32.90
CA VAL A 203 1.28 -7.08 33.44
C VAL A 203 0.26 -7.46 34.52
N THR A 204 -0.38 -8.63 34.41
CA THR A 204 -1.33 -9.14 35.42
C THR A 204 -0.68 -9.51 36.76
N LYS A 205 0.66 -9.66 36.83
CA LYS A 205 1.41 -9.89 38.08
C LYS A 205 1.49 -8.65 38.98
N PHE A 206 1.17 -7.46 38.47
CA PHE A 206 1.15 -6.21 39.24
C PHE A 206 -0.21 -5.94 39.89
N PRO A 207 -0.31 -5.12 40.95
CA PRO A 207 -1.58 -4.85 41.65
C PRO A 207 -2.68 -4.29 40.73
N GLU A 208 -3.94 -4.71 40.95
CA GLU A 208 -5.11 -4.31 40.16
C GLU A 208 -5.43 -2.82 40.28
N GLU A 209 -5.12 -2.24 41.44
CA GLU A 209 -5.39 -0.84 41.74
C GLU A 209 -4.42 0.10 41.02
N ASN A 210 -3.38 -0.43 40.36
CA ASN A 210 -2.45 0.38 39.59
C ASN A 210 -3.12 0.85 38.29
N PRO A 211 -3.38 2.17 38.11
CA PRO A 211 -4.06 2.69 36.93
C PRO A 211 -3.30 2.42 35.64
N ARG A 212 -1.96 2.28 35.71
CA ARG A 212 -1.13 1.91 34.56
C ARG A 212 -1.36 0.47 34.10
N ARG A 213 -1.68 -0.45 35.02
CA ARG A 213 -2.02 -1.85 34.67
C ARG A 213 -3.28 -1.88 33.80
N ALA A 214 -4.33 -1.17 34.21
CA ALA A 214 -5.59 -1.13 33.48
C ALA A 214 -5.43 -0.57 32.06
N GLN A 215 -4.66 0.51 31.90
CA GLN A 215 -4.39 1.10 30.59
C GLN A 215 -3.65 0.12 29.67
N ILE A 216 -2.54 -0.47 30.13
CA ILE A 216 -1.73 -1.37 29.31
C ILE A 216 -2.51 -2.64 28.94
N LEU A 217 -3.29 -3.20 29.88
CA LEU A 217 -4.12 -4.37 29.57
C LEU A 217 -5.17 -4.06 28.50
N PHE A 218 -5.82 -2.91 28.56
CA PHE A 218 -6.77 -2.50 27.55
C PHE A 218 -6.14 -2.40 26.15
N GLU A 219 -4.96 -1.78 26.05
CA GLU A 219 -4.21 -1.68 24.78
C GLU A 219 -3.82 -3.07 24.25
N LEU A 220 -3.26 -3.94 25.09
CA LEU A 220 -2.87 -5.30 24.69
C LEU A 220 -4.05 -6.20 24.32
N GLU A 221 -5.21 -6.02 24.97
CA GLU A 221 -6.44 -6.75 24.63
C GLU A 221 -6.98 -6.34 23.26
N GLN A 222 -6.90 -5.05 22.91
CA GLN A 222 -7.24 -4.57 21.57
C GLN A 222 -6.31 -5.14 20.50
N ASP A 223 -5.00 -5.16 20.76
CA ASP A 223 -4.02 -5.76 19.85
C ASP A 223 -4.28 -7.27 19.68
N LEU A 224 -4.58 -7.99 20.76
CA LEU A 224 -4.90 -9.41 20.71
C LEU A 224 -6.16 -9.69 19.89
N GLU A 225 -7.19 -8.85 20.02
CA GLU A 225 -8.41 -8.95 19.22
C GLU A 225 -8.12 -8.73 17.73
N TYR A 226 -7.31 -7.71 17.40
CA TYR A 226 -6.89 -7.43 16.04
C TYR A 226 -6.13 -8.62 15.42
N VAL A 227 -5.11 -9.15 16.11
CA VAL A 227 -4.31 -10.28 15.61
C VAL A 227 -5.19 -11.52 15.45
N SER A 228 -6.05 -11.81 16.43
CA SER A 228 -6.92 -13.00 16.39
C SER A 228 -7.90 -12.96 15.21
N LYS A 229 -8.42 -11.77 14.86
CA LYS A 229 -9.27 -11.59 13.67
C LYS A 229 -8.51 -11.85 12.37
N ASN A 230 -7.25 -11.43 12.28
CA ASN A 230 -6.41 -11.63 11.09
C ASN A 230 -5.90 -13.07 10.91
N MET A 231 -5.97 -13.90 11.95
CA MET A 231 -5.63 -15.34 11.89
C MET A 231 -6.75 -16.23 11.32
N VAL A 232 -7.97 -15.69 11.11
CA VAL A 232 -9.08 -16.47 10.56
C VAL A 232 -8.95 -16.56 9.04
N GLU A 233 -8.66 -17.76 8.55
CA GLU A 233 -8.53 -18.04 7.12
C GLU A 233 -9.90 -18.42 6.53
N ASP A 234 -10.44 -17.52 5.71
CA ASP A 234 -11.63 -17.78 4.89
C ASP A 234 -11.23 -18.35 3.52
N PRO A 235 -11.77 -19.51 3.09
CA PRO A 235 -11.46 -20.10 1.79
C PRO A 235 -11.69 -19.16 0.60
N ALA A 236 -12.72 -18.30 0.65
CA ALA A 236 -12.97 -17.35 -0.43
C ALA A 236 -11.87 -16.27 -0.50
N SER A 237 -11.37 -15.83 0.65
CA SER A 237 -10.23 -14.92 0.77
C SER A 237 -8.93 -15.54 0.25
N MET A 238 -8.68 -16.82 0.52
CA MET A 238 -7.51 -17.54 -0.01
C MET A 238 -7.55 -17.69 -1.53
N ALA A 239 -8.70 -18.06 -2.09
CA ALA A 239 -8.89 -18.13 -3.54
C ALA A 239 -8.67 -16.77 -4.23
N LYS A 240 -9.13 -15.67 -3.58
CA LYS A 240 -8.89 -14.31 -4.06
C LYS A 240 -7.40 -13.94 -4.06
N ARG A 241 -6.66 -14.28 -3.00
CA ARG A 241 -5.21 -14.03 -2.90
C ARG A 241 -4.43 -14.78 -3.98
N LYS A 242 -4.75 -16.05 -4.25
CA LYS A 242 -4.15 -16.83 -5.35
C LYS A 242 -4.38 -16.15 -6.70
N LYS A 243 -5.61 -15.73 -6.97
CA LYS A 243 -5.95 -15.02 -8.22
C LYS A 243 -5.22 -13.69 -8.36
N MET A 244 -5.02 -12.95 -7.26
CA MET A 244 -4.24 -11.70 -7.28
C MET A 244 -2.78 -11.97 -7.61
N LEU A 245 -2.18 -13.03 -7.07
CA LEU A 245 -0.80 -13.42 -7.35
C LEU A 245 -0.60 -13.80 -8.83
N GLU A 246 -1.54 -14.58 -9.39
CA GLU A 246 -1.54 -14.91 -10.83
C GLU A 246 -1.65 -13.64 -11.70
N MET A 247 -2.51 -12.70 -11.32
CA MET A 247 -2.65 -11.43 -12.05
C MET A 247 -1.41 -10.55 -11.96
N HIS A 248 -0.74 -10.49 -10.80
CA HIS A 248 0.52 -9.75 -10.65
C HIS A 248 1.62 -10.36 -11.53
N SER A 249 1.73 -11.69 -11.55
CA SER A 249 2.66 -12.39 -12.43
C SER A 249 2.42 -12.06 -13.91
N ASP A 250 1.17 -12.10 -14.38
CA ASP A 250 0.81 -11.71 -15.74
C ASP A 250 1.16 -10.24 -16.05
N PHE A 251 0.93 -9.34 -15.09
CA PHE A 251 1.22 -7.91 -15.25
C PHE A 251 2.72 -7.62 -15.28
N PHE A 252 3.52 -8.36 -14.50
CA PHE A 252 4.98 -8.25 -14.51
C PHE A 252 5.60 -8.55 -15.87
N LYS A 253 5.02 -9.50 -16.61
CA LYS A 253 5.47 -9.81 -17.99
C LYS A 253 5.37 -8.58 -18.90
N VAL A 254 4.28 -7.83 -18.78
CA VAL A 254 4.06 -6.58 -19.52
C VAL A 254 5.02 -5.49 -19.02
N LEU A 255 5.17 -5.32 -17.70
CA LEU A 255 6.08 -4.33 -17.11
C LEU A 255 7.53 -4.51 -17.55
N ARG A 256 8.05 -5.74 -17.54
CA ARG A 256 9.44 -6.06 -17.91
C ARG A 256 9.76 -5.54 -19.32
N TRP A 257 8.89 -5.79 -20.28
CA TRP A 257 9.06 -5.28 -21.64
C TRP A 257 9.03 -3.77 -21.73
N TYR A 258 8.11 -3.11 -21.04
CA TYR A 258 8.06 -1.65 -21.03
C TYR A 258 9.30 -1.03 -20.39
N ARG A 259 9.88 -1.68 -19.36
CA ARG A 259 11.17 -1.26 -18.79
C ARG A 259 12.31 -1.40 -19.80
N GLU A 260 12.33 -2.46 -20.61
CA GLU A 260 13.31 -2.63 -21.70
C GLU A 260 13.15 -1.56 -22.79
N LYS A 261 11.92 -1.25 -23.21
CA LYS A 261 11.65 -0.13 -24.14
C LYS A 261 12.10 1.21 -23.57
N MET A 262 11.87 1.45 -22.29
CA MET A 262 12.33 2.68 -21.62
C MET A 262 13.86 2.72 -21.51
N LYS A 263 14.53 1.58 -21.36
CA LYS A 263 15.99 1.54 -21.41
C LYS A 263 16.50 1.98 -22.79
N ALA A 264 15.99 1.39 -23.86
CA ALA A 264 16.35 1.74 -25.24
C ALA A 264 16.05 3.23 -25.54
N LEU A 265 14.91 3.74 -25.07
CA LEU A 265 14.52 5.13 -25.22
C LEU A 265 15.45 6.09 -24.44
N GLY A 266 15.91 5.67 -23.25
CA GLY A 266 16.88 6.43 -22.47
C GLY A 266 18.24 6.54 -23.17
N ASP A 267 18.68 5.43 -23.79
CA ASP A 267 19.89 5.39 -24.61
C ASP A 267 19.79 6.35 -25.80
N GLU A 268 18.64 6.41 -26.48
CA GLU A 268 18.36 7.37 -27.57
C GLU A 268 18.41 8.84 -27.10
N TYR A 269 17.98 9.11 -25.87
CA TYR A 269 18.06 10.45 -25.27
C TYR A 269 19.41 10.79 -24.64
N GLY A 270 20.39 9.87 -24.73
CA GLY A 270 21.70 10.04 -24.10
C GLY A 270 21.62 10.14 -22.57
N ILE A 271 20.57 9.58 -21.96
CA ILE A 271 20.37 9.53 -20.52
C ILE A 271 21.07 8.27 -20.01
N VAL A 272 22.23 8.44 -19.38
CA VAL A 272 22.90 7.35 -18.66
C VAL A 272 22.19 7.20 -17.32
N ASP A 273 21.53 6.06 -17.11
CA ASP A 273 20.82 5.76 -15.86
C ASP A 273 21.82 5.85 -14.69
N PRO A 274 21.70 6.84 -13.78
CA PRO A 274 22.66 7.03 -12.71
C PRO A 274 22.45 6.04 -11.55
N ASP A 275 21.41 5.20 -11.63
CA ASP A 275 20.93 4.42 -10.51
C ASP A 275 21.80 3.18 -10.24
N LYS A 276 22.86 3.40 -9.45
CA LYS A 276 23.81 2.38 -8.98
C LYS A 276 23.34 1.62 -7.72
N ARG A 277 22.16 1.91 -7.18
CA ARG A 277 21.61 1.14 -6.06
C ARG A 277 21.24 -0.25 -6.58
N SER A 278 21.74 -1.30 -5.92
CA SER A 278 21.29 -2.66 -6.24
C SER A 278 19.79 -2.74 -5.99
N ASP A 279 19.08 -3.59 -6.73
CA ASP A 279 17.65 -3.81 -6.50
C ASP A 279 17.39 -4.19 -5.02
N GLU A 280 18.33 -4.90 -4.38
CA GLU A 280 18.31 -5.24 -2.95
C GLU A 280 18.38 -4.03 -1.99
N GLU A 281 19.15 -2.99 -2.33
CA GLU A 281 19.29 -1.77 -1.49
C GLU A 281 18.06 -0.87 -1.57
N LYS A 282 17.33 -0.90 -2.68
CA LYS A 282 16.04 -0.22 -2.84
C LYS A 282 14.94 -0.96 -2.08
N ILE A 283 14.98 -2.29 -2.11
CA ILE A 283 14.03 -3.17 -1.40
C ILE A 283 14.09 -2.98 0.11
N LYS A 284 15.27 -2.95 0.72
CA LYS A 284 15.40 -2.81 2.20
C LYS A 284 15.02 -1.46 2.79
N SER A 285 14.93 -0.39 1.99
CA SER A 285 14.75 0.97 2.51
C SER A 285 13.28 1.36 2.74
N ALA A 286 12.33 0.61 2.18
CA ALA A 286 10.91 0.97 2.17
C ALA A 286 9.96 -0.14 2.65
N MET A 287 10.47 -1.34 2.92
CA MET A 287 9.68 -2.45 3.43
C MET A 287 9.15 -2.19 4.84
N SER A 288 7.86 -2.46 5.05
CA SER A 288 7.31 -2.62 6.39
C SER A 288 7.99 -3.80 7.10
N SER A 289 8.14 -3.73 8.42
CA SER A 289 8.72 -4.82 9.24
C SER A 289 8.06 -6.18 8.99
N GLN A 290 6.76 -6.19 8.64
CA GLN A 290 6.02 -7.38 8.28
C GLN A 290 6.46 -7.95 6.92
N VAL A 291 6.73 -7.09 5.93
CA VAL A 291 7.22 -7.49 4.60
C VAL A 291 8.66 -7.98 4.71
N ASP A 292 9.49 -7.32 5.52
CA ASP A 292 10.85 -7.78 5.83
C ASP A 292 10.87 -9.17 6.47
N PHE A 293 9.98 -9.42 7.42
CA PHE A 293 9.84 -10.74 8.03
C PHE A 293 9.42 -11.81 7.01
N MET A 294 8.46 -11.48 6.14
CA MET A 294 7.98 -12.39 5.11
C MET A 294 9.07 -12.71 4.08
N ALA A 295 9.85 -11.72 3.63
CA ALA A 295 10.91 -11.92 2.63
C ALA A 295 12.09 -12.78 3.14
N ASN A 296 12.41 -12.71 4.44
CA ASN A 296 13.57 -13.41 5.02
C ASN A 296 13.29 -14.85 5.47
N LEU A 297 12.01 -15.24 5.63
CA LEU A 297 11.60 -16.62 5.86
C LEU A 297 11.47 -17.35 4.52
N THR A 298 12.58 -17.87 4.00
CA THR A 298 12.56 -18.73 2.80
C THR A 298 12.60 -20.21 3.19
N PRO A 299 12.15 -21.13 2.31
CA PRO A 299 12.26 -22.57 2.54
C PRO A 299 13.69 -23.03 2.82
N GLU A 300 14.70 -22.37 2.23
CA GLU A 300 16.10 -22.70 2.52
C GLU A 300 16.52 -22.38 3.97
N ASN A 301 15.85 -21.42 4.61
CA ASN A 301 16.14 -20.99 5.97
C ASN A 301 15.17 -21.58 7.03
N THR A 302 14.04 -22.17 6.60
CA THR A 302 12.99 -22.68 7.49
C THR A 302 12.34 -23.95 6.89
N PRO A 303 12.89 -25.16 7.13
CA PRO A 303 12.39 -26.41 6.56
C PRO A 303 10.91 -26.72 6.88
N GLU A 304 10.42 -26.25 8.03
CA GLU A 304 9.04 -26.38 8.48
C GLU A 304 8.04 -25.64 7.56
N LEU A 305 8.53 -24.69 6.74
CA LEU A 305 7.73 -23.98 5.75
C LEU A 305 7.24 -24.92 4.63
N GLU A 306 8.01 -25.94 4.27
CA GLU A 306 7.61 -26.91 3.25
C GLU A 306 6.46 -27.81 3.71
N GLU A 307 6.42 -28.16 5.00
CA GLU A 307 5.33 -28.92 5.59
C GLU A 307 4.04 -28.10 5.66
N LEU A 308 4.13 -26.81 6.01
CA LEU A 308 2.98 -25.89 6.00
C LEU A 308 2.45 -25.62 4.60
N LYS A 309 3.31 -25.48 3.59
CA LYS A 309 2.90 -25.42 2.18
C LYS A 309 2.10 -26.65 1.79
N LYS A 310 2.55 -27.87 2.14
CA LYS A 310 1.83 -29.12 1.85
C LYS A 310 0.46 -29.15 2.54
N LEU A 311 0.40 -28.81 3.83
CA LEU A 311 -0.85 -28.79 4.60
C LEU A 311 -1.89 -27.78 4.07
N ASN A 312 -1.45 -26.63 3.55
CA ASN A 312 -2.33 -25.61 2.99
C ASN A 312 -2.66 -25.80 1.50
N LEU A 313 -1.88 -26.61 0.77
CA LEU A 313 -2.14 -26.97 -0.63
C LEU A 313 -2.97 -28.26 -0.77
N GLU A 314 -2.92 -29.17 0.22
CA GLU A 314 -3.66 -30.45 0.20
C GLU A 314 -5.11 -30.34 0.73
N GLN A 315 -5.55 -29.18 1.23
CA GLN A 315 -6.94 -28.95 1.67
C GLN A 315 -7.92 -28.58 0.52
N HIS A 316 -7.55 -28.80 -0.74
CA HIS A 316 -8.40 -28.56 -1.91
C HIS A 316 -8.47 -29.76 -2.86
#